data_AF-A0A3A9SI79-F1
#
_entry.id   AF-A0A3A9SI79-F1
#
_cell.length_a   1.000
_cell.length_b   1.000
_cell.length_c   1.000
_cell.angle_alpha   90.00
_cell.angle_beta   90.00
_cell.angle_gamma   90.00
#
_symmetry.space_group_name_H-M   'P 1'
#
loop_
_entity.id
_entity.type
_entity.pdbx_description
1 polymer ?
#
loop_
_entity_poly.entity_id
_entity_poly.type
_entity_poly.pdbx_seq_one_letter_code
_entity_poly.pdbx_strand_id
1 'polypeptide(L)'
;MEMAKKFSIVVVAVFIVCTTLFASHYVRQSALKKNLLAADEFLDIYNYLLDKEFYTAKIDGSTLVLRDRNMNTLAEYNLPHKMKSKLLYIENRDTNMIFWTAGSDDLEGIMFMKSEWTDEAWDGLERINRLNGNAYKVYTFN
;
A
#
# COMPACT_ATOMS: atom_id res chain seq x y z
N MET A 1 -52.18 -14.12 -11.25
CA MET A 1 -50.85 -14.51 -11.77
C MET A 1 -49.93 -13.30 -12.03
N GLU A 2 -50.44 -12.18 -12.54
CA GLU A 2 -49.65 -10.98 -12.84
C GLU A 2 -49.10 -10.24 -11.60
N MET A 3 -49.88 -10.14 -10.52
CA MET A 3 -49.46 -9.58 -9.24
C MET A 3 -48.29 -10.34 -8.60
N ALA A 4 -48.30 -11.68 -8.67
CA ALA A 4 -47.20 -12.51 -8.20
C ALA A 4 -45.92 -12.28 -8.99
N LYS A 5 -46.01 -12.11 -10.33
CA LYS A 5 -44.86 -11.77 -11.18
C LYS A 5 -44.27 -10.40 -10.84
N LYS A 6 -45.13 -9.38 -10.68
CA LYS A 6 -44.70 -8.02 -10.29
C LYS A 6 -44.03 -8.01 -8.92
N PHE A 7 -44.57 -8.74 -7.95
CA PHE A 7 -43.96 -8.89 -6.62
C PHE A 7 -42.60 -9.58 -6.68
N SER A 8 -42.47 -10.70 -7.41
CA SER A 8 -41.19 -11.40 -7.57
C SER A 8 -40.13 -10.53 -8.24
N ILE A 9 -40.50 -9.70 -9.23
CA ILE A 9 -39.57 -8.76 -9.89
C ILE A 9 -39.04 -7.74 -8.87
N VAL A 10 -39.90 -7.19 -8.02
CA VAL A 10 -39.48 -6.23 -6.99
C VAL A 10 -38.54 -6.89 -5.97
N VAL A 11 -38.84 -8.10 -5.51
CA VAL A 11 -37.99 -8.83 -4.56
C VAL A 11 -36.61 -9.12 -5.16
N VAL A 12 -36.56 -9.57 -6.41
CA VAL A 12 -35.29 -9.82 -7.11
C VAL A 12 -34.50 -8.52 -7.30
N ALA A 13 -35.16 -7.42 -7.66
CA ALA A 13 -34.50 -6.12 -7.79
C ALA A 13 -33.89 -5.64 -6.46
N VAL A 14 -34.63 -5.76 -5.35
CA VAL A 14 -34.12 -5.42 -4.01
C VAL A 14 -32.94 -6.32 -3.63
N PHE A 15 -33.03 -7.63 -3.89
CA PHE A 15 -31.94 -8.56 -3.61
C PHE A 15 -30.67 -8.21 -4.38
N ILE A 16 -30.78 -7.89 -5.68
CA ILE A 16 -29.64 -7.48 -6.50
C ILE A 16 -28.99 -6.21 -5.90
N VAL A 17 -29.77 -5.19 -5.57
CA VAL A 17 -29.24 -3.95 -4.95
C VAL A 17 -28.56 -4.24 -3.62
N CYS A 18 -29.13 -5.08 -2.76
CA CYS A 18 -28.49 -5.47 -1.51
C CYS A 18 -27.17 -6.19 -1.76
N THR A 19 -27.14 -7.18 -2.65
CA THR A 19 -25.92 -7.95 -2.92
C THR A 19 -24.79 -7.11 -3.49
N THR A 20 -25.06 -6.13 -4.36
CA THR A 20 -24.02 -5.23 -4.89
C THR A 20 -23.46 -4.30 -3.81
N LEU A 21 -24.30 -3.79 -2.92
CA LEU A 21 -23.86 -2.98 -1.77
C LEU A 21 -23.00 -3.80 -0.80
N PHE A 22 -23.43 -5.01 -0.42
CA PHE A 22 -22.64 -5.87 0.47
C PHE A 22 -21.34 -6.33 -0.17
N ALA A 23 -21.34 -6.67 -1.46
CA ALA A 23 -20.14 -7.06 -2.19
C ALA A 23 -19.11 -5.92 -2.23
N SER A 24 -19.54 -4.70 -2.56
CA SER A 24 -18.63 -3.53 -2.58
C SER A 24 -18.04 -3.23 -1.20
N HIS A 25 -18.84 -3.35 -0.13
CA HIS A 25 -18.35 -3.18 1.23
C HIS A 25 -17.33 -4.26 1.61
N TYR A 26 -17.60 -5.51 1.27
CA TYR A 26 -16.70 -6.64 1.53
C TYR A 26 -15.36 -6.47 0.80
N VAL A 27 -15.39 -6.10 -0.48
CA VAL A 27 -14.18 -5.82 -1.27
C VAL A 27 -13.35 -4.72 -0.62
N ARG A 28 -13.99 -3.62 -0.19
CA ARG A 28 -13.29 -2.51 0.47
C ARG A 28 -12.65 -2.92 1.80
N GLN A 29 -13.35 -3.71 2.63
CA GLN A 29 -12.78 -4.21 3.89
C GLN A 29 -11.60 -5.17 3.64
N SER A 30 -11.73 -6.07 2.66
CA SER A 30 -10.67 -7.00 2.29
C SER A 30 -9.41 -6.26 1.81
N ALA A 31 -9.58 -5.24 0.97
CA ALA A 31 -8.48 -4.38 0.50
C ALA A 31 -7.80 -3.64 1.67
N LEU A 32 -8.57 -3.05 2.59
CA LEU A 32 -8.02 -2.38 3.77
C LEU A 32 -7.22 -3.36 4.64
N LYS A 33 -7.75 -4.55 4.90
CA LYS A 33 -7.06 -5.58 5.68
C LYS A 33 -5.74 -5.99 5.03
N LYS A 34 -5.71 -6.17 3.71
CA LYS A 34 -4.49 -6.47 2.96
C LYS A 34 -3.44 -5.35 3.10
N ASN A 35 -3.87 -4.09 2.99
CA ASN A 35 -2.98 -2.94 3.14
C ASN A 35 -2.42 -2.81 4.55
N LEU A 36 -3.23 -3.08 5.58
CA LEU A 36 -2.76 -3.11 6.97
C LEU A 36 -1.73 -4.21 7.21
N LEU A 37 -1.96 -5.42 6.67
CA LEU A 37 -0.99 -6.51 6.76
C LEU A 37 0.35 -6.17 6.07
N ALA A 38 0.29 -5.49 4.93
CA ALA A 38 1.49 -5.01 4.25
C ALA A 38 2.19 -3.90 5.06
N ALA A 39 1.43 -2.99 5.66
CA ALA A 39 1.99 -1.95 6.53
C ALA A 39 2.67 -2.57 7.77
N ASP A 40 2.07 -3.57 8.40
CA ASP A 40 2.68 -4.27 9.54
C ASP A 40 3.97 -4.98 9.12
N GLU A 41 3.98 -5.64 7.96
CA GLU A 41 5.20 -6.29 7.42
C GLU A 41 6.31 -5.28 7.09
N PHE A 42 5.95 -4.11 6.54
CA PHE A 42 6.91 -3.08 6.20
C PHE A 42 7.37 -2.26 7.41
N LEU A 43 6.61 -2.23 8.51
CA LEU A 43 6.94 -1.48 9.71
C LEU A 43 8.28 -1.94 10.31
N ASP A 44 8.53 -3.26 10.34
CA ASP A 44 9.79 -3.82 10.83
C ASP A 44 10.98 -3.35 10.00
N ILE A 45 10.82 -3.32 8.67
CA ILE A 45 11.85 -2.86 7.73
C ILE A 45 12.03 -1.35 7.87
N TYR A 46 10.94 -0.58 7.97
CA TYR A 46 10.97 0.86 8.18
C TYR A 46 11.75 1.21 9.45
N ASN A 47 11.47 0.55 10.57
CA ASN A 47 12.17 0.79 11.83
C ASN A 47 13.66 0.49 11.74
N TYR A 48 14.05 -0.56 11.00
CA TYR A 48 15.46 -0.87 10.74
C TYR A 48 16.15 0.16 9.83
N LEU A 49 15.41 0.76 8.90
CA LEU A 49 15.95 1.72 7.92
C LEU A 49 15.93 3.17 8.41
N LEU A 50 15.20 3.47 9.49
CA LEU A 50 14.92 4.83 9.93
C LEU A 50 16.17 5.66 10.23
N ASP A 51 17.21 5.01 10.76
CA ASP A 51 18.49 5.62 11.14
C ASP A 51 19.58 5.49 10.05
N LYS A 52 19.23 4.96 8.87
CA LYS A 52 20.19 4.70 7.79
C LYS A 52 20.11 5.75 6.71
N GLU A 53 21.27 6.20 6.28
CA GLU A 53 21.42 7.03 5.09
C GLU A 53 21.44 6.14 3.84
N PHE A 54 20.39 6.24 3.04
CA PHE A 54 20.27 5.60 1.73
C PHE A 54 19.31 6.41 0.86
N TYR A 55 19.38 6.21 -0.45
CA TYR A 55 18.46 6.84 -1.41
C TYR A 55 17.33 5.91 -1.80
N THR A 56 17.67 4.66 -2.16
CA THR A 56 16.68 3.64 -2.51
C THR A 56 17.14 2.27 -2.01
N ALA A 57 16.20 1.36 -1.78
CA ALA A 57 16.52 -0.03 -1.50
C ALA A 57 15.67 -0.97 -2.35
N LYS A 58 16.21 -2.12 -2.72
CA LYS A 58 15.51 -3.17 -3.48
C LYS A 58 15.73 -4.52 -2.84
N ILE A 59 14.76 -5.41 -3.01
CA ILE A 59 14.93 -6.80 -2.57
C ILE A 59 15.52 -7.60 -3.71
N ASP A 60 16.64 -8.25 -3.43
CA ASP A 60 17.23 -9.29 -4.24
C ASP A 60 17.19 -10.60 -3.45
N GLY A 61 16.33 -11.52 -3.86
CA GLY A 61 16.05 -12.75 -3.10
C GLY A 61 15.47 -12.46 -1.71
N SER A 62 16.26 -12.74 -0.66
CA SER A 62 15.93 -12.46 0.75
C SER A 62 16.74 -11.30 1.34
N THR A 63 17.44 -10.55 0.49
CA THR A 63 18.36 -9.50 0.92
C THR A 63 17.84 -8.15 0.44
N LEU A 64 17.75 -7.21 1.37
CA LEU A 64 17.48 -5.81 1.08
C LEU A 64 18.81 -5.12 0.76
N VAL A 65 18.96 -4.66 -0.47
CA VAL A 65 20.14 -3.97 -0.97
C VAL A 65 19.89 -2.46 -0.93
N LEU A 66 20.64 -1.75 -0.09
CA LEU A 66 20.55 -0.30 0.08
C LEU A 66 21.52 0.39 -0.88
N ARG A 67 21.06 1.45 -1.55
CA ARG A 67 21.83 2.19 -2.55
C ARG A 67 21.88 3.68 -2.27
N ASP A 68 22.99 4.31 -2.66
CA ASP A 68 23.13 5.77 -2.66
C ASP A 68 22.47 6.41 -3.89
N ARG A 69 22.59 7.74 -4.02
CA ARG A 69 22.06 8.50 -5.17
C ARG A 69 22.75 8.14 -6.50
N ASN A 70 23.95 7.58 -6.45
CA ASN A 70 24.72 7.15 -7.61
C ASN A 70 24.48 5.67 -7.94
N MET A 71 23.52 5.02 -7.27
CA MET A 71 23.16 3.60 -7.42
C MET A 71 24.26 2.62 -6.97
N ASN A 72 25.24 3.08 -6.18
CA ASN A 72 26.21 2.20 -5.54
C ASN A 72 25.58 1.49 -4.36
N THR A 73 25.89 0.21 -4.17
CA THR A 73 25.49 -0.53 -2.97
C THR A 73 26.22 0.01 -1.75
N LEU A 74 25.46 0.48 -0.76
CA LEU A 74 25.97 0.94 0.53
C LEU A 74 26.03 -0.19 1.54
N ALA A 75 24.97 -1.00 1.57
CA ALA A 75 24.81 -2.08 2.53
C ALA A 75 23.81 -3.12 2.02
N GLU A 76 23.92 -4.32 2.59
CA GLU A 76 22.99 -5.41 2.38
C GLU A 76 22.44 -5.87 3.73
N TYR A 77 21.14 -6.16 3.78
CA TYR A 77 20.47 -6.62 4.98
C TYR A 77 19.64 -7.86 4.66
N ASN A 78 19.96 -8.97 5.32
CA ASN A 78 19.18 -10.19 5.19
C ASN A 78 17.88 -10.04 5.95
N LEU A 79 16.76 -10.14 5.24
CA LEU A 79 15.44 -10.06 5.83
C LEU A 79 15.23 -11.26 6.76
N PRO A 80 14.67 -11.06 7.96
CA PRO A 80 14.48 -12.14 8.93
C PRO A 80 13.48 -13.19 8.43
N HIS A 81 12.57 -12.79 7.53
CA HIS A 81 11.57 -13.66 6.93
C HIS A 81 11.35 -13.29 5.46
N LYS A 82 10.89 -14.27 4.67
CA LYS A 82 10.49 -14.02 3.29
C LYS A 82 9.24 -13.14 3.28
N MET A 83 9.29 -12.01 2.58
CA MET A 83 8.13 -11.14 2.49
C MET A 83 7.01 -11.77 1.68
N LYS A 84 5.78 -11.55 2.14
CA LYS A 84 4.54 -11.93 1.44
C LYS A 84 4.08 -10.82 0.49
N SER A 85 4.34 -9.57 0.85
CA SER A 85 4.00 -8.42 0.01
C SER A 85 4.97 -8.28 -1.16
N LYS A 86 4.43 -7.93 -2.33
CA LYS A 86 5.21 -7.71 -3.57
C LYS A 86 5.87 -6.34 -3.57
N LEU A 87 6.87 -6.15 -2.72
CA LEU A 87 7.70 -4.94 -2.73
C LEU A 87 8.56 -4.91 -3.99
N LEU A 88 8.55 -3.78 -4.68
CA LEU A 88 9.39 -3.50 -5.84
C LEU A 88 10.67 -2.77 -5.40
N TYR A 89 10.52 -1.68 -4.68
CA TYR A 89 11.62 -0.89 -4.12
C TYR A 89 11.13 -0.01 -2.98
N ILE A 90 12.08 0.52 -2.23
CA ILE A 90 11.89 1.51 -1.18
C ILE A 90 12.50 2.82 -1.67
N GLU A 91 11.74 3.89 -1.57
CA GLU A 91 12.19 5.25 -1.82
C GLU A 91 12.36 5.97 -0.49
N ASN A 92 13.56 6.48 -0.24
CA ASN A 92 13.87 7.21 0.97
C ASN A 92 13.86 8.70 0.70
N ARG A 93 12.82 9.39 1.15
CA ARG A 93 12.72 10.85 1.09
C ARG A 93 13.09 11.45 2.44
N ASP A 94 13.28 12.75 2.47
CA ASP A 94 13.65 13.44 3.71
C ASP A 94 12.51 13.37 4.74
N THR A 95 11.27 13.54 4.29
CA THR A 95 10.09 13.61 5.17
C THR A 95 9.34 12.28 5.33
N ASN A 96 9.57 11.32 4.43
CA ASN A 96 8.89 10.03 4.43
C ASN A 96 9.71 8.91 3.77
N MET A 97 9.24 7.67 3.93
CA MET A 97 9.79 6.50 3.26
C MET A 97 8.64 5.74 2.60
N ILE A 98 8.77 5.46 1.30
CA ILE A 98 7.71 4.82 0.52
C ILE A 98 8.14 3.42 0.07
N PHE A 99 7.33 2.44 0.44
CA PHE A 99 7.47 1.04 0.07
C PHE A 99 6.59 0.76 -1.14
N TRP A 100 7.18 0.84 -2.33
CA TRP A 100 6.47 0.71 -3.59
C TRP A 100 6.18 -0.74 -3.93
N THR A 101 4.97 -1.00 -4.38
CA THR A 101 4.40 -2.30 -4.74
C THR A 101 3.72 -2.22 -6.10
N ALA A 102 3.56 -3.35 -6.78
CA ALA A 102 2.83 -3.39 -8.04
C ALA A 102 1.31 -3.21 -7.81
N GLY A 103 0.71 -2.17 -8.40
CA GLY A 103 -0.74 -2.00 -8.54
C GLY A 103 -1.29 -2.67 -9.80
N SER A 104 -2.60 -2.53 -10.04
CA SER A 104 -3.24 -3.04 -11.26
C SER A 104 -2.88 -2.21 -12.49
N ASP A 105 -2.88 -0.89 -12.35
CA ASP A 105 -2.68 0.07 -13.45
C ASP A 105 -1.62 1.15 -13.11
N ASP A 106 -1.35 1.42 -11.83
CA ASP A 106 -0.38 2.42 -11.34
C ASP A 106 0.60 1.81 -10.33
N LEU A 107 1.65 2.55 -9.95
CA LEU A 107 2.47 2.22 -8.77
C LEU A 107 1.69 2.54 -7.49
N GLU A 108 1.54 1.55 -6.63
CA GLU A 108 0.94 1.72 -5.31
C GLU A 108 1.98 1.54 -4.22
N GLY A 109 1.93 2.32 -3.15
CA GLY A 109 2.91 2.24 -2.07
C GLY A 109 2.28 2.25 -0.69
N ILE A 110 3.04 1.79 0.29
CA ILE A 110 2.80 2.12 1.70
C ILE A 110 3.87 3.13 2.10
N MET A 111 3.44 4.32 2.49
CA MET A 111 4.31 5.39 2.94
C MET A 111 4.28 5.49 4.45
N PHE A 112 5.46 5.61 5.07
CA PHE A 112 5.62 5.95 6.48
C PHE A 112 6.19 7.36 6.60
N MET A 113 5.49 8.22 7.34
CA MET A 113 5.98 9.57 7.65
C MET A 113 7.13 9.51 8.67
N LYS A 114 8.21 10.24 8.41
CA LYS A 114 9.35 10.41 9.33
C LYS A 114 9.24 11.69 10.14
N SER A 115 8.73 12.76 9.53
CA SER A 115 8.59 14.08 10.11
C SER A 115 7.18 14.62 9.98
N GLU A 116 6.96 15.85 10.46
CA GLU A 116 5.69 16.56 10.28
C GLU A 116 5.34 16.77 8.80
N TRP A 117 4.06 17.05 8.55
CA TRP A 117 3.51 17.20 7.20
C TRP A 117 4.04 18.49 6.54
N THR A 118 4.81 18.33 5.48
CA THR A 118 5.22 19.42 4.58
C THR A 118 4.64 19.17 3.19
N ASP A 119 4.57 20.21 2.36
CA ASP A 119 4.08 20.08 0.97
C ASP A 119 4.92 19.09 0.15
N GLU A 120 6.23 19.02 0.44
CA GLU A 120 7.19 18.08 -0.17
C GLU A 120 6.89 16.60 0.15
N ALA A 121 6.22 16.33 1.29
CA ALA A 121 5.87 14.97 1.66
C ALA A 121 4.91 14.31 0.65
N TRP A 122 4.15 15.12 -0.09
CA TRP A 122 3.11 14.67 -1.00
C TRP A 122 3.51 14.76 -2.47
N ASP A 123 4.73 15.22 -2.76
CA ASP A 123 5.16 15.44 -4.14
C ASP A 123 5.15 14.14 -4.97
N GLY A 124 4.59 14.23 -6.18
CA GLY A 124 4.39 13.09 -7.07
C GLY A 124 3.33 12.06 -6.62
N LEU A 125 2.56 12.32 -5.56
CA LEU A 125 1.48 11.45 -5.09
C LEU A 125 0.10 12.00 -5.48
N GLU A 126 -0.78 11.15 -5.99
CA GLU A 126 -2.13 11.55 -6.41
C GLU A 126 -3.17 11.28 -5.32
N ARG A 127 -3.14 10.06 -4.76
CA ARG A 127 -4.12 9.58 -3.78
C ARG A 127 -3.42 9.15 -2.51
N ILE A 128 -3.91 9.62 -1.38
CA ILE A 128 -3.35 9.32 -0.06
C ILE A 128 -4.50 8.88 0.85
N ASN A 129 -4.42 7.66 1.38
CA ASN A 129 -5.38 7.13 2.34
C ASN A 129 -4.65 6.70 3.61
N ARG A 130 -4.96 7.33 4.75
CA ARG A 130 -4.38 6.91 6.03
C ARG A 130 -4.81 5.48 6.36
N LEU A 131 -3.84 4.66 6.77
CA LEU A 131 -4.09 3.28 7.20
C LEU A 131 -4.16 3.21 8.73
N ASN A 132 -3.03 3.44 9.39
CA ASN A 132 -2.86 3.44 10.84
C ASN A 132 -1.60 4.24 11.22
N GLY A 133 -1.52 4.77 12.45
CA GLY A 133 -0.32 5.46 12.93
C GLY A 133 0.19 6.53 11.96
N ASN A 134 1.46 6.40 11.55
CA ASN A 134 2.16 7.20 10.54
C ASN A 134 2.18 6.56 9.13
N ALA A 135 1.42 5.48 8.91
CA ALA A 135 1.38 4.74 7.66
C ALA A 135 0.18 5.15 6.78
N TYR A 136 0.45 5.32 5.49
CA TYR A 136 -0.49 5.79 4.48
C TYR A 136 -0.39 4.89 3.24
N LYS A 137 -1.53 4.56 2.64
CA LYS A 137 -1.58 4.01 1.29
C LYS A 137 -1.46 5.16 0.30
N VAL A 138 -0.50 5.05 -0.62
CA VAL A 138 -0.20 6.10 -1.61
C VAL A 138 -0.21 5.53 -3.02
N TYR A 139 -0.40 6.41 -4.01
CA TYR A 139 -0.49 6.09 -5.44
C TYR A 139 0.25 7.18 -6.22
N THR A 140 1.01 6.81 -7.26
CA THR A 140 1.65 7.79 -8.16
C THR A 140 0.71 8.18 -9.30
N PHE A 141 1.04 9.29 -9.97
CA PHE A 141 0.59 9.56 -11.33
C PHE A 141 1.25 8.54 -12.28
N ASN A 142 0.49 8.09 -13.28
CA ASN A 142 1.02 7.34 -14.43
C ASN A 142 1.62 8.33 -15.44
#